data_AF-N9EV66-F1
#
_entry.id   AF-N9EV66-F1
#
_cell.length_a   1.000
_cell.length_b   1.000
_cell.length_c   1.000
_cell.angle_alpha   90.00
_cell.angle_beta   90.00
_cell.angle_gamma   90.00
#
_symmetry.space_group_name_H-M   'P 1'
#
loop_
_entity.id
_entity.type
_entity.pdbx_description
1 polymer ?
#
loop_
_entity_poly.entity_id
_entity_poly.type
_entity_poly.pdbx_seq_one_letter_code
_entity_poly.pdbx_strand_id
1 'polypeptide(L)'
;MSYQSTHIQIMDMTFSKDVSIAEFEQWLAEVENFLHHQQNFALVMQSLDGTTFPEEYRQVQAAWYKKNKVKFFKYCVGLVRIALDDADQQRLNSPALHVAWRVPYYVTLDRCDALQWAVQRWICRT
;
A
#
# COMPACT_ATOMS: atom_id res chain seq x y z
N MET A 1 31.10 -7.60 -15.27
CA MET A 1 30.43 -6.28 -15.37
C MET A 1 30.95 -5.40 -14.24
N SER A 2 31.30 -4.14 -14.50
CA SER A 2 31.96 -3.23 -13.53
C SER A 2 31.01 -2.23 -12.86
N TYR A 3 29.73 -2.21 -13.22
CA TYR A 3 28.72 -1.31 -12.62
C TYR A 3 27.42 -2.06 -12.35
N GLN A 4 26.87 -1.87 -11.16
CA GLN A 4 25.56 -2.34 -10.76
C GLN A 4 24.89 -1.25 -9.92
N SER A 5 23.62 -0.96 -10.22
CA SER A 5 22.77 -0.11 -9.39
C SER A 5 21.51 -0.86 -9.02
N THR A 6 21.05 -0.67 -7.78
CA THR A 6 19.80 -1.27 -7.30
C THR A 6 18.97 -0.19 -6.65
N HIS A 7 17.68 -0.17 -6.96
CA HIS A 7 16.75 0.86 -6.49
C HIS A 7 15.53 0.21 -5.82
N ILE A 8 14.92 0.94 -4.90
CA ILE A 8 13.59 0.65 -4.35
C ILE A 8 12.61 1.67 -4.91
N GLN A 9 11.36 1.28 -5.10
CA GLN A 9 10.24 2.22 -5.25
C GLN A 9 9.40 2.19 -3.98
N ILE A 10 9.12 3.37 -3.44
CA ILE A 10 8.19 3.54 -2.33
C ILE A 10 7.06 4.41 -2.86
N MET A 11 5.86 3.85 -2.88
CA MET A 11 4.64 4.61 -3.15
C MET A 11 4.09 5.10 -1.81
N ASP A 12 4.38 6.34 -1.47
CA ASP A 12 3.87 7.00 -0.26
C ASP A 12 2.68 7.88 -0.64
N MET A 13 1.49 7.50 -0.18
CA MET A 13 0.24 8.11 -0.59
C MET A 13 -0.62 8.52 0.61
N THR A 14 -1.42 9.56 0.39
CA THR A 14 -2.35 10.09 1.38
C THR A 14 -3.68 10.40 0.73
N PHE A 15 -4.75 9.80 1.24
CA PHE A 15 -6.11 10.22 0.94
C PHE A 15 -6.57 11.29 1.94
N SER A 16 -7.31 12.29 1.47
CA SER A 16 -7.83 13.38 2.31
C SER A 16 -9.14 13.91 1.75
N LYS A 17 -10.02 14.42 2.62
CA LYS A 17 -11.33 15.01 2.25
C LYS A 17 -12.22 13.99 1.51
N ASP A 18 -13.03 14.47 0.58
CA ASP A 18 -13.89 13.64 -0.25
C ASP A 18 -13.12 13.11 -1.46
N VAL A 19 -12.71 11.85 -1.39
CA VAL A 19 -12.03 11.18 -2.49
C VAL A 19 -13.05 10.84 -3.56
N SER A 20 -12.81 11.26 -4.79
CA SER A 20 -13.63 10.87 -5.94
C SER A 20 -13.27 9.46 -6.43
N ILE A 21 -14.19 8.82 -7.17
CA ILE A 21 -13.89 7.51 -7.78
C ILE A 21 -12.71 7.60 -8.76
N ALA A 22 -12.60 8.72 -9.50
CA ALA A 22 -11.51 8.95 -10.44
C ALA A 22 -10.14 9.05 -9.73
N GLU A 23 -10.05 9.72 -8.58
CA GLU A 23 -8.82 9.77 -7.78
C GLU A 23 -8.45 8.40 -7.22
N PHE A 24 -9.46 7.63 -6.79
CA PHE A 24 -9.24 6.26 -6.32
C PHE A 24 -8.75 5.34 -7.44
N GLU A 25 -9.34 5.45 -8.64
CA GLU A 25 -8.91 4.70 -9.83
C GLU A 25 -7.51 5.11 -10.32
N GLN A 26 -7.20 6.41 -10.25
CA GLN A 26 -5.86 6.93 -10.56
C GLN A 26 -4.80 6.29 -9.65
N TRP A 27 -5.07 6.22 -8.34
CA TRP A 27 -4.20 5.50 -7.41
C TRP A 27 -4.00 4.03 -7.82
N LEU A 28 -5.09 3.33 -8.15
CA LEU A 28 -5.01 1.94 -8.58
C LEU A 28 -4.18 1.79 -9.87
N ALA A 29 -4.32 2.70 -10.82
CA ALA A 29 -3.54 2.70 -12.07
C ALA A 29 -2.05 2.91 -11.81
N GLU A 30 -1.68 3.77 -10.87
CA GLU A 30 -0.28 3.95 -10.44
C GLU A 30 0.30 2.67 -9.83
N VAL A 31 -0.47 1.95 -9.02
CA VAL A 31 -0.06 0.63 -8.53
C VAL A 31 0.06 -0.37 -9.68
N GLU A 32 -0.88 -0.39 -10.64
CA GLU A 32 -0.80 -1.27 -11.82
C GLU A 32 0.47 -1.03 -12.63
N ASN A 33 0.99 0.21 -12.69
CA ASN A 33 2.23 0.51 -13.41
C ASN A 33 3.42 -0.27 -12.83
N PHE A 34 3.56 -0.37 -11.51
CA PHE A 34 4.62 -1.20 -10.91
C PHE A 34 4.44 -2.69 -11.27
N LEU A 35 3.19 -3.16 -11.26
CA LEU A 35 2.87 -4.56 -11.60
C LEU A 35 3.13 -4.87 -13.09
N HIS A 36 2.87 -3.91 -13.98
CA HIS A 36 3.12 -4.03 -15.41
C HIS A 36 4.62 -4.15 -15.69
N HIS A 37 5.42 -3.28 -15.07
CA HIS A 37 6.87 -3.27 -15.20
C HIS A 37 7.59 -4.35 -14.39
N GLN A 38 6.83 -5.21 -13.67
CA GLN A 38 7.37 -6.27 -12.81
C GLN A 38 8.36 -5.72 -11.77
N GLN A 39 8.09 -4.51 -11.32
CA GLN A 39 8.98 -3.74 -10.47
C GLN A 39 8.60 -3.95 -9.01
N ASN A 40 9.59 -4.26 -8.18
CA ASN A 40 9.36 -4.39 -6.75
C ASN A 40 9.12 -3.01 -6.12
N PHE A 41 8.09 -2.92 -5.27
CA PHE A 41 7.71 -1.68 -4.59
C PHE A 41 7.20 -1.94 -3.18
N ALA A 42 7.36 -0.96 -2.29
CA ALA A 42 6.67 -0.91 -1.01
C ALA A 42 5.57 0.14 -1.08
N LEU A 43 4.43 -0.13 -0.43
CA LEU A 43 3.28 0.75 -0.40
C LEU A 43 3.09 1.30 1.01
N VAL A 44 3.02 2.63 1.14
CA VAL A 44 2.75 3.35 2.38
C VAL A 44 1.46 4.13 2.18
N MET A 45 0.42 3.84 2.96
CA MET A 45 -0.87 4.50 2.81
C MET A 45 -1.36 5.14 4.10
N GLN A 46 -1.84 6.37 3.97
CA GLN A 46 -2.56 7.08 5.01
C GLN A 46 -3.92 7.56 4.49
N SER A 47 -4.93 7.58 5.35
CA SER A 47 -6.17 8.32 5.11
C SER A 47 -6.30 9.33 6.25
N LEU A 48 -6.38 10.62 5.93
CA LEU A 48 -6.49 11.68 6.94
C LEU A 48 -7.86 11.65 7.63
N ASP A 49 -7.95 12.31 8.78
CA ASP A 49 -9.23 12.48 9.46
C ASP A 49 -10.25 13.18 8.55
N GLY A 50 -11.52 12.76 8.64
CA GLY A 50 -12.60 13.21 7.78
C GLY A 50 -12.50 12.73 6.31
N THR A 51 -11.57 11.84 5.96
CA THR A 51 -11.53 11.26 4.61
C THR A 51 -12.76 10.39 4.35
N THR A 52 -13.48 10.69 3.27
CA THR A 52 -14.60 9.88 2.79
C THR A 52 -14.24 9.24 1.46
N PHE A 53 -14.85 8.09 1.18
CA PHE A 53 -14.69 7.36 -0.07
C PHE A 53 -16.08 7.16 -0.71
N PRO A 54 -16.16 7.11 -2.05
CA PRO A 54 -17.42 6.93 -2.76
C PRO A 54 -17.97 5.53 -2.50
N GLU A 55 -19.29 5.33 -2.46
CA GLU A 55 -19.91 4.06 -2.05
C GLU A 55 -19.37 2.83 -2.80
N GLU A 56 -19.08 3.01 -4.09
CA GLU A 56 -18.58 2.00 -5.01
C GLU A 56 -17.09 1.65 -4.85
N TYR A 57 -16.31 2.38 -4.02
CA TYR A 57 -14.85 2.20 -3.95
C TYR A 57 -14.44 0.77 -3.63
N ARG A 58 -15.19 0.09 -2.74
CA ARG A 58 -14.90 -1.29 -2.33
C ARG A 58 -15.09 -2.27 -3.48
N GLN A 59 -16.09 -2.03 -4.33
CA GLN A 59 -16.35 -2.88 -5.48
C GLN A 59 -15.23 -2.74 -6.50
N VAL A 60 -14.80 -1.49 -6.78
CA VAL A 60 -13.66 -1.20 -7.67
C VAL A 60 -12.37 -1.82 -7.12
N GLN A 61 -12.09 -1.63 -5.83
CA GLN A 61 -10.91 -2.22 -5.19
C GLN A 61 -10.92 -3.76 -5.26
N ALA A 62 -12.06 -4.40 -4.99
CA ALA A 62 -12.18 -5.86 -5.04
C ALA A 62 -11.98 -6.39 -6.47
N ALA A 63 -12.55 -5.72 -7.48
CA ALA A 63 -12.38 -6.08 -8.88
C ALA A 63 -10.91 -5.96 -9.31
N TRP A 64 -10.26 -4.85 -8.97
CA TRP A 64 -8.85 -4.62 -9.21
C TRP A 64 -7.98 -5.69 -8.55
N TYR A 65 -8.25 -6.00 -7.29
CA TYR A 65 -7.47 -6.99 -6.54
C TYR A 65 -7.63 -8.39 -7.14
N LYS A 66 -8.85 -8.78 -7.53
CA LYS A 66 -9.10 -10.07 -8.20
C LYS A 66 -8.26 -10.23 -9.47
N LYS A 67 -8.14 -9.17 -10.28
CA LYS A 67 -7.36 -9.12 -11.51
C LYS A 67 -5.84 -9.16 -11.24
N ASN A 68 -5.38 -8.44 -10.22
CA ASN A 68 -3.96 -8.13 -10.03
C ASN A 68 -3.26 -8.90 -8.91
N LYS A 69 -4.00 -9.61 -8.02
CA LYS A 69 -3.47 -10.22 -6.78
C LYS A 69 -2.19 -11.05 -6.96
N VAL A 70 -2.09 -11.83 -8.03
CA VAL A 70 -0.92 -12.70 -8.26
C VAL A 70 0.34 -11.85 -8.48
N LYS A 71 0.23 -10.80 -9.31
CA LYS A 71 1.34 -9.86 -9.53
C LYS A 71 1.60 -9.02 -8.29
N PHE A 72 0.54 -8.58 -7.61
CA PHE A 72 0.65 -7.82 -6.38
C PHE A 72 1.43 -8.58 -5.32
N PHE A 73 1.10 -9.85 -5.05
CA PHE A 73 1.84 -10.70 -4.09
C PHE A 73 3.29 -10.97 -4.48
N LYS A 74 3.60 -10.89 -5.77
CA LYS A 74 4.95 -11.12 -6.27
C LYS A 74 5.83 -9.87 -6.15
N TYR A 75 5.28 -8.68 -6.39
CA TYR A 75 6.06 -7.45 -6.55
C TYR A 75 5.87 -6.42 -5.42
N CYS A 76 4.77 -6.49 -4.67
CA CYS A 76 4.61 -5.69 -3.46
C CYS A 76 5.41 -6.35 -2.33
N VAL A 77 6.53 -5.71 -1.95
CA VAL A 77 7.43 -6.24 -0.90
C VAL A 77 6.95 -5.92 0.52
N GLY A 78 5.96 -5.04 0.64
CA GLY A 78 5.33 -4.71 1.91
C GLY A 78 4.30 -3.59 1.79
N LEU A 79 3.31 -3.65 2.67
CA LEU A 79 2.25 -2.64 2.81
C LEU A 79 2.27 -2.11 4.24
N VAL A 80 2.42 -0.80 4.37
CA VAL A 80 2.32 -0.09 5.64
C VAL A 80 1.08 0.80 5.64
N ARG A 81 0.38 0.86 6.77
CA ARG A 81 -0.70 1.82 7.02
C ARG A 81 -0.29 2.76 8.13
N ILE A 82 -0.47 4.06 7.89
CA ILE A 82 -0.35 5.08 8.92
C ILE A 82 -1.76 5.32 9.48
N ALA A 83 -1.96 4.93 10.73
CA ALA A 83 -3.22 5.08 11.44
C ALA A 83 -3.36 6.51 12.00
N LEU A 84 -4.60 6.94 12.22
CA LEU A 84 -4.90 8.27 12.78
C LEU A 84 -4.67 8.33 14.30
N ASP A 85 -5.05 7.27 14.99
CA ASP A 85 -4.98 7.12 16.44
C ASP A 85 -4.90 5.63 16.81
N ASP A 86 -4.80 5.34 18.12
CA ASP A 86 -4.68 3.98 18.63
C ASP A 86 -5.88 3.08 18.27
N ALA A 87 -7.09 3.65 18.23
CA ALA A 87 -8.30 2.89 17.91
C ALA A 87 -8.31 2.49 16.42
N ASP A 88 -7.92 3.42 15.55
CA ASP A 88 -7.74 3.16 14.13
C ASP A 88 -6.60 2.17 13.88
N GLN A 89 -5.51 2.27 14.64
CA GLN A 89 -4.40 1.32 14.57
C GLN A 89 -4.87 -0.11 14.89
N GLN A 90 -5.63 -0.30 15.96
CA GLN A 90 -6.18 -1.62 16.33
C GLN A 90 -7.10 -2.18 15.23
N ARG A 91 -7.96 -1.34 14.66
CA ARG A 91 -8.87 -1.71 13.57
C ARG A 91 -8.11 -2.15 12.32
N LEU A 92 -7.12 -1.37 11.91
CA LEU A 92 -6.28 -1.63 10.74
C LEU A 92 -5.33 -2.81 10.97
N ASN A 93 -4.88 -3.05 12.19
CA ASN A 93 -3.98 -4.15 12.53
C ASN A 93 -4.71 -5.49 12.82
N SER A 94 -5.96 -5.62 12.38
CA SER A 94 -6.76 -6.83 12.62
C SER A 94 -6.22 -8.04 11.85
N PRO A 95 -6.31 -9.27 12.42
CA PRO A 95 -5.83 -10.49 11.76
C PRO A 95 -6.46 -10.72 10.37
N ALA A 96 -7.71 -10.31 10.18
CA ALA A 96 -8.39 -10.43 8.90
C ALA A 96 -7.69 -9.65 7.78
N LEU A 97 -7.15 -8.45 8.07
CA LEU A 97 -6.43 -7.64 7.09
C LEU A 97 -5.06 -8.23 6.76
N HIS A 98 -4.35 -8.78 7.75
CA HIS A 98 -3.11 -9.52 7.52
C HIS A 98 -3.31 -10.69 6.56
N VAL A 99 -4.37 -11.48 6.76
CA VAL A 99 -4.72 -12.61 5.87
C VAL A 99 -5.15 -12.13 4.49
N ALA A 100 -5.89 -11.02 4.40
CA ALA A 100 -6.40 -10.51 3.14
C ALA A 100 -5.27 -10.06 2.20
N TRP A 101 -4.28 -9.33 2.71
CA TRP A 101 -3.21 -8.72 1.91
C TRP A 101 -2.12 -9.68 1.46
N ARG A 102 -1.83 -10.74 2.25
CA ARG A 102 -0.84 -11.80 1.93
C ARG A 102 0.58 -11.31 1.55
N VAL A 103 0.88 -10.06 1.88
CA VAL A 103 2.21 -9.45 1.83
C VAL A 103 2.58 -9.03 3.26
N PRO A 104 3.87 -8.81 3.57
CA PRO A 104 4.23 -8.19 4.84
C PRO A 104 3.38 -6.94 5.08
N TYR A 105 2.67 -6.90 6.20
CA TYR A 105 1.71 -5.86 6.53
C TYR A 105 2.02 -5.28 7.90
N TYR A 106 2.06 -3.96 8.00
CA TYR A 106 2.38 -3.26 9.24
C TYR A 106 1.53 -2.00 9.40
N VAL A 107 1.25 -1.63 10.64
CA VAL A 107 0.42 -0.47 10.98
C VAL A 107 1.09 0.32 12.09
N THR A 108 1.30 1.61 11.87
CA THR A 108 1.98 2.53 12.79
C THR A 108 1.25 3.86 12.87
N LEU A 109 1.53 4.64 13.91
CA LEU A 109 1.06 6.02 14.05
C LEU A 109 2.08 7.02 13.50
N ASP A 110 3.33 6.59 13.30
CA ASP A 110 4.43 7.47 12.93
C ASP A 110 4.84 7.27 11.46
N ARG A 111 4.86 8.36 10.71
CA ARG A 111 5.21 8.33 9.28
C ARG A 111 6.68 7.97 9.04
N CYS A 112 7.59 8.39 9.91
CA CYS A 112 9.01 8.07 9.75
C CYS A 112 9.24 6.58 9.96
N ASP A 113 8.61 5.99 10.98
CA ASP A 113 8.61 4.55 11.24
C ASP A 113 8.01 3.75 10.06
N ALA A 114 6.90 4.22 9.50
CA ALA A 114 6.29 3.66 8.29
C ALA A 114 7.29 3.59 7.10
N LEU A 115 7.99 4.70 6.83
CA LEU A 115 8.97 4.78 5.74
C LEU A 115 10.22 3.93 6.04
N GLN A 116 10.71 3.95 7.28
CA GLN A 116 11.84 3.11 7.70
C GLN A 116 11.51 1.64 7.51
N TRP A 117 10.32 1.21 7.94
CA TRP A 117 9.86 -0.16 7.77
C TRP A 117 9.76 -0.55 6.28
N ALA A 118 9.21 0.33 5.44
CA ALA A 118 9.09 0.12 4.00
C ALA A 118 10.47 -0.05 3.32
N VAL A 119 11.45 0.78 3.68
CA VAL A 119 12.83 0.64 3.20
C VAL A 119 13.43 -0.68 3.68
N GLN A 120 13.26 -1.04 4.95
CA GLN A 120 13.78 -2.31 5.49
C GLN A 120 13.24 -3.53 4.75
N ARG A 121 11.99 -3.53 4.26
CA ARG A 121 11.44 -4.63 3.47
C ARG A 121 12.21 -4.89 2.17
N TRP A 122 12.77 -3.84 1.57
CA TRP A 122 13.63 -4.00 0.40
C TRP A 122 15.04 -4.45 0.77
N ILE A 123 15.59 -3.96 1.90
CA ILE A 123 16.98 -4.26 2.29
C ILE A 123 17.07 -5.73 2.72
N CYS A 124 16.12 -6.16 3.54
CA CYS A 124 16.12 -7.46 4.19
C CYS A 124 15.22 -8.45 3.46
N ARG A 125 15.26 -8.52 2.11
CA ARG A 125 14.54 -9.54 1.33
C ARG A 125 15.04 -10.94 1.69
N THR A 126 14.51 -11.51 2.77
CA THR A 126 14.58 -12.93 3.11
C THR A 126 13.47 -13.67 2.40
#